data_AF-A0A7K1A0C4-F1
#
_entry.id   AF-A0A7K1A0C4-F1
#
_cell.length_a   1.000
_cell.length_b   1.000
_cell.length_c   1.000
_cell.angle_alpha   90.00
_cell.angle_beta   90.00
_cell.angle_gamma   90.00
#
_symmetry.space_group_name_H-M   'P 1'
#
loop_
_entity.id
_entity.type
_entity.pdbx_description
1 polymer ?
#
loop_
_entity_poly.entity_id
_entity_poly.type
_entity_poly.pdbx_seq_one_letter_code
_entity_poly.pdbx_strand_id
1 'polypeptide(L)'
;GSPRHLGIHSGGMVLTEQPIGDVCPIERARMDKRTVLQWDKEACASMGLVKFDLLGLGMLSALDHMMRLSERWLGESWTLATLPKGEPAVYDMLCRADSVGVFQVESRAQIGTLPRLRPREFYDLAIEIALIRPGPIQGGAVHPYIRRATGREEVVYPHPSVEHVLARTRGVPLFQEQLMEMATVLGDCSRDDADLLRRAMGSKRGVERIEKVQKQLFTGMAAKGIVGDQADTIYRQILSFANFGFAESHALSFATLVYYSSWLKLHYPAIFLVGLLRAQPMGFYSAQSLVGDARRHDVVVRRPDLLLSAATADLEPLDPAASPPRGGLDACLVDHPERTEFVEGTPDPTPQHRRDGAYAVRMGLDSVRGIGLAVATRIVEAREERAFSDLADLSRRAGLEARQLEALATAGAFEGLELDRRRALWEAGWTERLDQLEGLRFSAPAPTLPLMGEVETMLADLWATGVTPEGHPFEHLRPMLRRAGIFSVAELSDPRGPESGRRVTVAGVITHRQRPGTAGGVTFLNLEDETGMLNVVCGAGLWRRHRALATRVNAMVIRGLLERRDGVTNLVADRLGGIEDLHPDAASALETRLRSRDFR
;
A
#
# COMPACT_ATOMS: atom_id res chain seq x y z
N GLY A 1 -18.24 17.60 24.48
CA GLY A 1 -19.28 17.22 23.51
C GLY A 1 -19.83 15.87 23.90
N SER A 2 -21.13 15.64 23.77
CA SER A 2 -21.75 14.38 24.19
C SER A 2 -21.26 13.19 23.33
N PRO A 3 -20.98 12.01 23.92
CA PRO A 3 -20.60 10.81 23.16
C PRO A 3 -21.67 10.45 22.12
N ARG A 4 -21.25 10.10 20.89
CA ARG A 4 -22.18 9.74 19.80
C ARG A 4 -22.43 8.23 19.69
N HIS A 5 -21.44 7.40 20.01
CA HIS A 5 -21.51 5.94 19.99
C HIS A 5 -20.36 5.35 20.83
N LEU A 6 -20.57 4.15 21.38
CA LEU A 6 -19.51 3.35 22.00
C LEU A 6 -18.76 2.58 20.91
N GLY A 7 -17.47 2.86 20.78
CA GLY A 7 -16.55 2.17 19.87
C GLY A 7 -15.56 1.32 20.67
N ILE A 8 -15.22 0.15 20.15
CA ILE A 8 -14.23 -0.74 20.78
C ILE A 8 -12.83 -0.32 20.31
N HIS A 9 -11.89 -0.12 21.24
CA HIS A 9 -10.49 0.13 20.89
C HIS A 9 -9.91 -1.10 20.19
N SER A 10 -9.48 -0.95 18.93
CA SER A 10 -8.87 -2.04 18.17
C SER A 10 -7.54 -2.46 18.82
N GLY A 11 -7.51 -3.63 19.45
CA GLY A 11 -6.31 -4.25 19.99
C GLY A 11 -6.02 -4.01 21.46
N GLY A 12 -6.78 -3.14 22.15
CA GLY A 12 -6.54 -2.86 23.57
C GLY A 12 -7.02 -3.99 24.45
N MET A 13 -6.10 -4.65 25.15
CA MET A 13 -6.37 -5.71 26.11
C MET A 13 -5.92 -5.26 27.50
N VAL A 14 -6.72 -5.54 28.52
CA VAL A 14 -6.40 -5.24 29.91
C VAL A 14 -6.21 -6.55 30.66
N LEU A 15 -5.14 -6.60 31.44
CA LEU A 15 -4.81 -7.75 32.28
C LEU A 15 -4.85 -7.31 33.75
N THR A 16 -5.58 -8.08 34.55
CA THR A 16 -5.74 -7.90 36.00
C THR A 16 -5.38 -9.18 36.72
N GLU A 17 -4.90 -9.07 37.96
CA GLU A 17 -4.62 -10.23 38.81
C GLU A 17 -5.91 -10.94 39.24
N GLN A 18 -6.96 -10.17 39.55
CA GLN A 18 -8.29 -10.67 39.90
C GLN A 18 -9.19 -10.75 38.66
N PRO A 19 -10.32 -11.50 38.71
CA PRO A 19 -11.31 -11.51 37.64
C PRO A 19 -11.72 -10.09 37.23
N ILE A 20 -11.67 -9.79 35.93
CA ILE A 20 -11.84 -8.43 35.43
C ILE A 20 -13.18 -7.79 35.85
N GLY A 21 -14.24 -8.59 36.01
CA GLY A 21 -15.56 -8.13 36.45
C GLY A 21 -15.60 -7.61 37.89
N ASP A 22 -14.63 -7.98 38.73
CA ASP A 22 -14.50 -7.49 40.11
C ASP A 22 -13.76 -6.15 40.17
N VAL A 23 -13.04 -5.80 39.08
CA VAL A 23 -12.22 -4.59 38.98
C VAL A 23 -12.93 -3.49 38.17
N CYS A 24 -13.55 -3.87 37.05
CA CYS A 24 -14.18 -2.95 36.11
C CYS A 24 -15.45 -3.58 35.51
N PRO A 25 -16.56 -2.83 35.40
CA PRO A 25 -17.75 -3.30 34.70
C PRO A 25 -17.44 -3.72 33.26
N ILE A 26 -17.91 -4.92 32.89
CA ILE A 26 -17.75 -5.49 31.56
C ILE A 26 -19.09 -5.61 30.85
N GLU A 27 -19.06 -5.52 29.53
CA GLU A 27 -20.21 -5.81 28.67
C GLU A 27 -19.81 -6.71 27.50
N ARG A 28 -20.82 -7.35 26.88
CA ARG A 28 -20.60 -8.15 25.67
C ARG A 28 -20.30 -7.22 24.50
N ALA A 29 -19.24 -7.55 23.76
CA ALA A 29 -18.94 -6.86 22.51
C ALA A 29 -19.96 -7.24 21.42
N ARG A 30 -19.99 -6.47 20.34
CA ARG A 30 -20.76 -6.83 19.13
C ARG A 30 -20.22 -8.08 18.44
N MET A 31 -18.93 -8.35 18.58
CA MET A 31 -18.30 -9.56 18.03
C MET A 31 -18.56 -10.74 18.96
N ASP A 32 -18.95 -11.87 18.37
CA ASP A 32 -19.18 -13.09 19.13
C ASP A 32 -17.96 -13.48 19.98
N LYS A 33 -18.24 -14.01 21.17
CA LYS A 33 -17.24 -14.44 22.17
C LYS A 33 -16.25 -13.35 22.63
N ARG A 34 -16.58 -12.06 22.49
CA ARG A 34 -15.75 -10.97 23.03
C ARG A 34 -16.48 -10.16 24.11
N THR A 35 -15.72 -9.65 25.06
CA THR A 35 -16.16 -8.70 26.10
C THR A 35 -15.34 -7.42 26.01
N VAL A 36 -15.89 -6.32 26.51
CA VAL A 36 -15.22 -5.02 26.58
C VAL A 36 -15.42 -4.38 27.96
N LEU A 37 -14.45 -3.56 28.36
CA LEU A 37 -14.57 -2.71 29.54
C LEU A 37 -15.48 -1.52 29.24
N GLN A 38 -16.32 -1.13 30.20
CA GLN A 38 -17.12 0.09 30.07
C GLN A 38 -16.31 1.36 30.33
N TRP A 39 -15.14 1.24 30.94
CA TRP A 39 -14.21 2.35 31.13
C TRP A 39 -13.44 2.68 29.85
N ASP A 40 -13.20 3.96 29.63
CA ASP A 40 -12.33 4.40 28.56
C ASP A 40 -10.84 4.20 28.90
N LYS A 41 -9.98 4.53 27.93
CA LYS A 41 -8.53 4.37 28.05
C LYS A 41 -7.95 5.18 29.21
N GLU A 42 -8.44 6.39 29.46
CA GLU A 42 -7.89 7.29 30.49
C GLU A 42 -8.31 6.82 31.88
N ALA A 43 -9.57 6.40 32.03
CA ALA A 43 -10.08 5.80 33.26
C ALA A 43 -9.31 4.54 33.63
N CYS A 44 -9.10 3.62 32.68
CA CYS A 44 -8.31 2.40 32.93
C CYS A 44 -6.87 2.74 33.38
N ALA A 45 -6.22 3.71 32.71
CA ALA A 45 -4.87 4.13 33.07
C ALA A 45 -4.82 4.81 34.45
N SER A 46 -5.80 5.63 34.79
CA SER A 46 -5.88 6.31 36.09
C SER A 46 -6.06 5.33 37.26
N MET A 47 -6.69 4.19 36.99
CA MET A 47 -6.87 3.09 37.95
C MET A 47 -5.67 2.14 38.01
N GLY A 48 -4.58 2.44 37.30
CA GLY A 48 -3.36 1.63 37.30
C GLY A 48 -3.49 0.30 36.56
N LEU A 49 -4.50 0.13 35.71
CA LEU A 49 -4.69 -1.11 34.96
C LEU A 49 -3.63 -1.25 33.87
N VAL A 50 -3.00 -2.42 33.80
CA VAL A 50 -1.99 -2.72 32.78
C VAL A 50 -2.70 -3.00 31.46
N LYS A 51 -2.35 -2.20 30.45
CA LYS A 51 -2.90 -2.29 29.09
C LYS A 51 -1.82 -2.78 28.12
N PHE A 52 -2.19 -3.75 27.31
CA PHE A 52 -1.42 -4.23 26.16
C PHE A 52 -2.18 -3.91 24.87
N ASP A 53 -1.45 -3.48 23.84
CA ASP A 53 -2.03 -3.29 22.51
C ASP A 53 -1.59 -4.45 21.60
N LEU A 54 -2.52 -5.34 21.28
CA LEU A 54 -2.36 -6.43 20.32
C LEU A 54 -2.91 -5.99 18.96
N LEU A 55 -2.03 -5.48 18.11
CA LEU A 55 -2.37 -4.90 16.82
C LEU A 55 -2.25 -5.95 15.71
N GLY A 56 -3.28 -6.07 14.88
CA GLY A 56 -3.19 -6.82 13.63
C GLY A 56 -2.52 -5.96 12.56
N LEU A 57 -1.29 -6.32 12.18
CA LEU A 57 -0.56 -5.63 11.11
C LEU A 57 -0.56 -6.48 9.85
N GLY A 58 -1.32 -6.08 8.83
CA GLY A 58 -1.49 -6.86 7.60
C GLY A 58 -0.18 -7.23 6.91
N MET A 59 0.83 -6.36 6.95
CA MET A 59 2.14 -6.66 6.37
C MET A 59 2.84 -7.83 7.04
N LEU A 60 2.68 -8.05 8.35
CA LEU A 60 3.24 -9.23 9.01
C LEU A 60 2.57 -10.51 8.51
N SER A 61 1.25 -10.49 8.28
CA SER A 61 0.55 -11.62 7.66
C SER A 61 1.02 -11.86 6.23
N ALA A 62 1.22 -10.79 5.45
CA ALA A 62 1.71 -10.89 4.08
C ALA A 62 3.14 -11.48 4.03
N LEU A 63 4.04 -11.02 4.92
CA LEU A 63 5.40 -11.57 5.03
C LEU A 63 5.41 -13.04 5.45
N ASP A 64 4.56 -13.46 6.40
CA ASP A 64 4.42 -14.88 6.76
C ASP A 64 3.95 -15.72 5.56
N HIS A 65 2.96 -15.24 4.79
CA HIS A 65 2.56 -15.92 3.56
C HIS A 65 3.69 -16.03 2.56
N MET A 66 4.46 -14.95 2.35
CA MET A 66 5.58 -14.93 1.42
C MET A 66 6.66 -15.94 1.82
N MET A 67 7.08 -15.96 3.08
CA MET A 67 8.10 -16.89 3.58
C MET A 67 7.67 -18.36 3.43
N ARG A 68 6.40 -18.68 3.76
CA ARG A 68 5.84 -20.02 3.58
C ARG A 68 5.75 -20.44 2.12
N LEU A 69 5.49 -19.49 1.22
CA LEU A 69 5.43 -19.74 -0.22
C LEU A 69 6.84 -19.96 -0.79
N SER A 70 7.83 -19.17 -0.38
CA SER A 70 9.23 -19.35 -0.76
C SER A 70 9.74 -20.74 -0.36
N GLU A 71 9.44 -21.18 0.86
CA GLU A 71 9.82 -22.52 1.33
C GLU A 71 9.10 -23.62 0.55
N ARG A 72 7.78 -23.50 0.35
CA ARG A 72 6.98 -24.52 -0.32
C ARG A 72 7.33 -24.70 -1.79
N TRP A 73 7.50 -23.61 -2.52
CA TRP A 73 7.65 -23.63 -3.97
C TRP A 73 9.11 -23.67 -4.43
N LEU A 74 10.02 -23.06 -3.67
CA LEU A 74 11.45 -22.96 -4.04
C LEU A 74 12.38 -23.71 -3.09
N GLY A 75 11.88 -24.19 -1.94
CA GLY A 75 12.72 -24.80 -0.90
C GLY A 75 13.62 -23.78 -0.20
N GLU A 76 13.32 -22.48 -0.32
CA GLU A 76 14.10 -21.40 0.29
C GLU A 76 13.43 -20.93 1.58
N SER A 77 14.04 -21.24 2.73
CA SER A 77 13.49 -20.94 4.06
C SER A 77 14.05 -19.62 4.59
N TRP A 78 13.16 -18.65 4.76
CA TRP A 78 13.49 -17.31 5.21
C TRP A 78 12.82 -16.98 6.54
N THR A 79 13.53 -16.25 7.38
CA THR A 79 13.00 -15.62 8.59
C THR A 79 13.44 -14.16 8.60
N LEU A 80 12.82 -13.33 9.44
CA LEU A 80 13.27 -11.95 9.63
C LEU A 80 14.73 -11.88 10.10
N ALA A 81 15.25 -12.92 10.77
CA ALA A 81 16.63 -12.96 11.24
C ALA A 81 17.63 -13.38 10.16
N THR A 82 17.20 -14.23 9.21
CA THR A 82 18.07 -14.85 8.19
C THR A 82 18.02 -14.16 6.83
N LEU A 83 17.08 -13.23 6.62
CA LEU A 83 17.03 -12.41 5.41
C LEU A 83 18.31 -11.58 5.25
N PRO A 84 18.96 -11.63 4.06
CA PRO A 84 20.16 -10.85 3.76
C PRO A 84 19.96 -9.35 3.91
N LYS A 85 20.92 -8.66 4.55
CA LYS A 85 20.84 -7.24 4.90
C LYS A 85 21.75 -6.40 4.02
N GLY A 86 21.34 -5.15 3.77
CA GLY A 86 22.17 -4.13 3.13
C GLY A 86 22.34 -4.29 1.62
N GLU A 87 21.56 -5.14 0.95
CA GLU A 87 21.73 -5.42 -0.48
C GLU A 87 21.53 -4.14 -1.34
N PRO A 88 22.55 -3.71 -2.12
CA PRO A 88 22.47 -2.50 -2.95
C PRO A 88 21.27 -2.44 -3.89
N ALA A 89 20.91 -3.56 -4.49
CA ALA A 89 19.81 -3.64 -5.45
C ALA A 89 18.44 -3.32 -4.84
N VAL A 90 18.23 -3.62 -3.55
CA VAL A 90 17.02 -3.23 -2.82
C VAL A 90 16.92 -1.71 -2.75
N TYR A 91 18.03 -1.05 -2.43
CA TYR A 91 18.10 0.41 -2.39
C TYR A 91 17.97 1.03 -3.78
N ASP A 92 18.53 0.42 -4.83
CA ASP A 92 18.39 0.88 -6.21
C ASP A 92 16.94 0.83 -6.68
N MET A 93 16.22 -0.26 -6.38
CA MET A 93 14.77 -0.38 -6.63
C MET A 93 13.99 0.75 -5.93
N LEU A 94 14.28 0.99 -4.65
CA LEU A 94 13.65 2.09 -3.90
C LEU A 94 14.01 3.48 -4.47
N CYS A 95 15.27 3.73 -4.83
CA CYS A 95 15.71 4.98 -5.46
C CYS A 95 14.99 5.25 -6.78
N ARG A 96 14.55 4.21 -7.49
CA ARG A 96 13.73 4.30 -8.71
C ARG A 96 12.23 4.52 -8.44
N ALA A 97 11.85 4.71 -7.18
CA ALA A 97 10.47 4.83 -6.70
C ALA A 97 9.61 3.57 -6.93
N ASP A 98 10.24 2.41 -7.10
CA ASP A 98 9.52 1.15 -7.26
C ASP A 98 9.20 0.53 -5.89
N SER A 99 8.14 1.06 -5.26
CA SER A 99 7.73 0.67 -3.91
C SER A 99 6.24 0.39 -3.76
N VAL A 100 5.54 0.14 -4.87
CA VAL A 100 4.13 -0.30 -4.83
C VAL A 100 4.02 -1.59 -4.01
N GLY A 101 3.15 -1.58 -2.99
CA GLY A 101 2.95 -2.69 -2.05
C GLY A 101 4.00 -2.80 -0.93
N VAL A 102 5.07 -2.02 -0.97
CA VAL A 102 6.11 -2.01 0.08
C VAL A 102 5.60 -1.29 1.31
N PHE A 103 5.88 -1.83 2.49
CA PHE A 103 5.37 -1.30 3.75
C PHE A 103 5.76 0.17 3.95
N GLN A 104 4.82 1.03 4.37
CA GLN A 104 5.00 2.45 4.74
C GLN A 104 5.54 3.42 3.67
N VAL A 105 6.29 2.95 2.68
CA VAL A 105 6.92 3.79 1.63
C VAL A 105 6.18 3.70 0.29
N GLU A 106 4.93 3.24 0.29
CA GLU A 106 4.07 3.05 -0.89
C GLU A 106 3.11 4.22 -1.17
N SER A 107 2.98 5.19 -0.26
CA SER A 107 2.09 6.33 -0.50
C SER A 107 2.70 7.26 -1.56
N ARG A 108 1.86 7.99 -2.30
CA ARG A 108 2.29 9.00 -3.29
C ARG A 108 3.43 9.91 -2.81
N ALA A 109 3.33 10.43 -1.58
CA ALA A 109 4.33 11.36 -1.05
C ALA A 109 5.64 10.65 -0.67
N GLN A 110 5.57 9.37 -0.27
CA GLN A 110 6.74 8.53 0.01
C GLN A 110 7.42 8.10 -1.30
N ILE A 111 6.67 7.54 -2.25
CA ILE A 111 7.16 7.21 -3.60
C ILE A 111 7.88 8.40 -4.24
N GLY A 112 7.28 9.59 -4.17
CA GLY A 112 7.90 10.82 -4.71
C GLY A 112 9.09 11.34 -3.91
N THR A 113 9.38 10.81 -2.72
CA THR A 113 10.53 11.22 -1.91
C THR A 113 11.72 10.31 -2.15
N LEU A 114 11.51 9.01 -2.42
CA LEU A 114 12.59 8.04 -2.63
C LEU A 114 13.64 8.46 -3.68
N PRO A 115 13.29 8.93 -4.91
CA PRO A 115 14.29 9.39 -5.90
C PRO A 115 15.09 10.62 -5.48
N ARG A 116 14.54 11.38 -4.54
CA ARG A 116 15.10 12.63 -4.02
C ARG A 116 16.00 12.36 -2.83
N LEU A 117 15.58 11.45 -1.93
CA LEU A 117 16.35 11.04 -0.77
C LEU A 117 17.52 10.12 -1.17
N ARG A 118 17.29 9.22 -2.14
CA ARG A 118 18.25 8.20 -2.59
C ARG A 118 18.79 7.35 -1.42
N PRO A 119 17.93 6.59 -0.72
CA PRO A 119 18.35 5.83 0.46
C PRO A 119 19.46 4.84 0.11
N ARG A 120 20.53 4.76 0.93
CA ARG A 120 21.68 3.85 0.73
C ARG A 120 22.02 2.99 1.93
N GLU A 121 21.32 3.17 3.03
CA GLU A 121 21.50 2.36 4.23
C GLU A 121 20.18 2.18 4.97
N PHE A 122 20.17 1.26 5.93
CA PHE A 122 18.99 0.97 6.73
C PHE A 122 18.43 2.22 7.43
N TYR A 123 19.30 3.10 7.93
CA TYR A 123 18.88 4.29 8.66
C TYR A 123 18.16 5.30 7.74
N ASP A 124 18.51 5.38 6.46
CA ASP A 124 17.79 6.21 5.49
C ASP A 124 16.32 5.78 5.34
N LEU A 125 16.00 4.50 5.52
CA LEU A 125 14.62 4.02 5.51
C LEU A 125 13.83 4.51 6.74
N ALA A 126 14.47 4.55 7.92
CA ALA A 126 13.86 5.12 9.11
C ALA A 126 13.59 6.63 8.94
N ILE A 127 14.52 7.33 8.29
CA ILE A 127 14.38 8.73 7.93
C ILE A 127 13.23 8.94 6.95
N GLU A 128 13.14 8.15 5.87
CA GLU A 128 12.05 8.23 4.88
C GLU A 128 10.66 8.15 5.54
N ILE A 129 10.50 7.18 6.45
CA ILE A 129 9.26 6.99 7.21
C ILE A 129 8.97 8.21 8.11
N ALA A 130 10.00 8.79 8.71
CA ALA A 130 9.87 9.94 9.61
C ALA A 130 9.57 11.24 8.85
N LEU A 131 10.18 11.44 7.68
CA LEU A 131 10.22 12.70 6.95
C LEU A 131 8.86 13.10 6.38
N ILE A 132 8.11 12.13 5.83
CA ILE A 132 6.82 12.38 5.17
C ILE A 132 5.68 12.28 6.17
N ARG A 133 5.67 13.23 7.12
CA ARG A 133 4.69 13.33 8.20
C ARG A 133 4.31 14.80 8.49
N PRO A 134 3.12 15.07 9.07
CA PRO A 134 2.67 16.43 9.33
C PRO A 134 3.69 17.28 10.11
N GLY A 135 4.37 16.72 11.12
CA GLY A 135 5.35 17.45 11.92
C GLY A 135 6.53 17.98 11.10
N PRO A 136 7.37 17.11 10.53
CA PRO A 136 8.49 17.53 9.69
C PRO A 136 8.08 18.36 8.46
N ILE A 137 6.90 18.12 7.87
CA ILE A 137 6.38 18.93 6.75
C ILE A 137 6.06 20.36 7.22
N GLN A 138 5.33 20.52 8.33
CA GLN A 138 4.98 21.83 8.89
C GLN A 138 6.20 22.56 9.48
N GLY A 139 7.13 21.81 10.06
CA GLY A 139 8.41 22.32 10.55
C GLY A 139 9.42 22.67 9.45
N GLY A 140 9.08 22.43 8.17
CA GLY A 140 9.94 22.75 7.03
C GLY A 140 11.21 21.90 6.95
N ALA A 141 11.27 20.76 7.63
CA ALA A 141 12.46 19.90 7.77
C ALA A 141 12.77 19.07 6.51
N VAL A 142 11.74 18.76 5.70
CA VAL A 142 11.84 17.84 4.54
C VAL A 142 12.87 18.29 3.51
N HIS A 143 12.74 19.53 3.02
CA HIS A 143 13.61 20.03 1.94
C HIS A 143 15.06 20.25 2.39
N PRO A 144 15.34 20.87 3.55
CA PRO A 144 16.70 20.98 4.09
C PRO A 144 17.38 19.62 4.25
N TYR A 145 16.67 18.63 4.82
CA TYR A 145 17.23 17.29 5.00
C TYR A 145 17.63 16.69 3.65
N ILE A 146 16.74 16.67 2.66
CA ILE A 146 17.01 16.11 1.33
C ILE A 146 18.20 16.81 0.64
N ARG A 147 18.30 18.14 0.71
CA ARG A 147 19.41 18.87 0.09
C ARG A 147 20.75 18.53 0.73
N ARG A 148 20.80 18.42 2.06
CA ARG A 148 22.00 18.00 2.79
C ARG A 148 22.34 16.54 2.53
N ALA A 149 21.31 15.69 2.44
CA ALA A 149 21.44 14.28 2.13
C ALA A 149 22.08 14.02 0.76
N THR A 150 21.77 14.87 -0.20
CA THR A 150 22.25 14.79 -1.58
C THR A 150 23.47 15.68 -1.85
N GLY A 151 24.07 16.28 -0.81
CA GLY A 151 25.25 17.15 -0.95
C GLY A 151 24.99 18.49 -1.65
N ARG A 152 23.73 18.88 -1.87
CA ARG A 152 23.33 20.17 -2.47
C ARG A 152 23.40 21.34 -1.48
N GLU A 153 23.49 21.05 -0.19
CA GLU A 153 23.62 22.02 0.90
C GLU A 153 24.60 21.45 1.93
N GLU A 154 25.50 22.27 2.46
CA GLU A 154 26.40 21.84 3.54
C GLU A 154 25.63 21.54 4.83
N VAL A 155 26.12 20.56 5.60
CA VAL A 155 25.53 20.24 6.90
C VAL A 155 25.93 21.31 7.90
N VAL A 156 24.94 22.03 8.42
CA VAL A 156 25.12 23.06 9.45
C VAL A 156 24.36 22.65 10.70
N TYR A 157 25.02 22.79 11.85
CA TYR A 157 24.44 22.55 13.17
C TYR A 157 24.11 23.87 13.86
N PRO A 158 23.02 23.95 14.64
CA PRO A 158 22.71 25.15 15.41
C PRO A 158 23.81 25.54 16.40
N HIS A 159 24.54 24.56 16.94
CA HIS A 159 25.66 24.77 17.84
C HIS A 159 26.55 23.50 17.86
N PRO A 160 27.89 23.60 18.03
CA PRO A 160 28.77 22.44 18.05
C PRO A 160 28.37 21.37 19.08
N SER A 161 27.81 21.78 20.22
CA SER A 161 27.40 20.83 21.27
C SER A 161 26.27 19.89 20.84
N VAL A 162 25.44 20.23 19.85
CA VAL A 162 24.35 19.35 19.38
C VAL A 162 24.71 18.53 18.14
N GLU A 163 25.96 18.63 17.68
CA GLU A 163 26.43 17.85 16.53
C GLU A 163 26.25 16.35 16.75
N HIS A 164 26.68 15.82 17.90
CA HIS A 164 26.51 14.39 18.21
C HIS A 164 25.05 13.91 18.20
N VAL A 165 24.09 14.80 18.52
CA VAL A 165 22.65 14.51 18.52
C VAL A 165 22.08 14.48 17.10
N LEU A 166 22.52 15.42 16.26
CA LEU A 166 21.94 15.67 14.94
C LEU A 166 22.79 15.15 13.78
N ALA A 167 23.98 14.60 14.03
CA ALA A 167 24.89 14.11 12.99
C ALA A 167 24.21 13.07 12.09
N ARG A 168 23.52 12.11 12.69
CA ARG A 168 22.78 11.03 11.99
C ARG A 168 21.63 11.57 11.14
N THR A 169 21.09 12.74 11.49
CA THR A 169 20.03 13.41 10.72
C THR A 169 20.52 14.70 10.03
N ARG A 170 21.82 14.80 9.76
CA ARG A 170 22.42 15.87 8.95
C ARG A 170 22.03 17.28 9.43
N GLY A 171 22.03 17.48 10.75
CA GLY A 171 21.75 18.76 11.38
C GLY A 171 20.26 19.15 11.40
N VAL A 172 19.35 18.25 11.02
CA VAL A 172 17.90 18.49 11.00
C VAL A 172 17.24 17.62 12.08
N PRO A 173 16.55 18.18 13.07
CA PRO A 173 15.85 17.37 14.08
C PRO A 173 14.63 16.68 13.46
N LEU A 174 14.56 15.34 13.58
CA LEU A 174 13.48 14.52 13.01
C LEU A 174 12.78 13.63 14.03
N PHE A 175 13.41 13.35 15.18
CA PHE A 175 12.89 12.42 16.19
C PHE A 175 12.62 13.09 17.54
N GLN A 176 11.71 12.50 18.30
CA GLN A 176 11.38 12.97 19.66
C GLN A 176 12.61 12.93 20.57
N GLU A 177 13.38 11.84 20.50
CA GLU A 177 14.58 11.59 21.29
C GLU A 177 15.63 12.68 21.06
N GLN A 178 15.85 13.08 19.80
CA GLN A 178 16.79 14.15 19.44
C GLN A 178 16.41 15.49 20.06
N LEU A 179 15.13 15.83 20.07
CA LEU A 179 14.67 17.12 20.61
C LEU A 179 14.73 17.15 22.13
N MET A 180 14.44 16.03 22.78
CA MET A 180 14.63 15.88 24.21
C MET A 180 16.11 16.05 24.57
N GLU A 181 17.00 15.43 23.81
CA GLU A 181 18.45 15.56 24.00
C GLU A 181 18.95 16.97 23.69
N MET A 182 18.41 17.65 22.67
CA MET A 182 18.69 19.06 22.41
C MET A 182 18.28 19.94 23.60
N ALA A 183 17.14 19.70 24.24
CA ALA A 183 16.72 20.47 25.41
C ALA A 183 17.68 20.28 26.59
N THR A 184 18.16 19.05 26.82
CA THR A 184 19.19 18.77 27.84
C THR A 184 20.52 19.42 27.47
N VAL A 185 21.01 19.23 26.25
CA VAL A 185 22.32 19.72 25.82
C VAL A 185 22.35 21.24 25.72
N LEU A 186 21.31 21.90 25.21
CA LEU A 186 21.29 23.35 25.03
C LEU A 186 20.79 24.10 26.26
N GLY A 187 19.78 23.56 26.94
CA GLY A 187 19.07 24.22 28.04
C GLY A 187 19.50 23.80 29.44
N ASP A 188 20.36 22.79 29.55
CA ASP A 188 20.67 22.11 30.83
C ASP A 188 19.38 21.60 31.53
N CYS A 189 18.40 21.21 30.72
CA CYS A 189 17.13 20.65 31.18
C CYS A 189 17.30 19.20 31.65
N SER A 190 16.62 18.83 32.74
CA SER A 190 16.57 17.43 33.15
C SER A 190 15.80 16.57 32.14
N ARG A 191 15.96 15.24 32.19
CA ARG A 191 15.18 14.33 31.31
C ARG A 191 13.67 14.45 31.53
N ASP A 192 13.25 14.73 32.77
CA ASP A 192 11.85 14.95 33.12
C ASP A 192 11.33 16.26 32.52
N ASP A 193 12.15 17.31 32.51
CA ASP A 193 11.82 18.58 31.87
C ASP A 193 11.67 18.41 30.35
N ALA A 194 12.57 17.64 29.74
CA ALA A 194 12.52 17.32 28.31
C ALA A 194 11.27 16.49 27.93
N ASP A 195 10.91 15.49 28.74
CA ASP A 195 9.66 14.72 28.54
C ASP A 195 8.42 15.58 28.79
N LEU A 196 8.48 16.54 29.71
CA LEU A 196 7.41 17.50 29.93
C LEU A 196 7.18 18.38 28.70
N LEU A 197 8.24 18.89 28.06
CA LEU A 197 8.14 19.62 26.79
C LEU A 197 7.51 18.76 25.69
N ARG A 198 7.83 17.47 25.64
CA ARG A 198 7.24 16.52 24.69
C ARG A 198 5.73 16.34 24.89
N ARG A 199 5.24 16.36 26.14
CA ARG A 199 3.82 16.10 26.49
C ARG A 199 2.93 17.35 26.44
N ALA A 200 3.43 18.48 25.95
CA ALA A 200 2.82 19.78 26.15
C ALA A 200 1.43 19.96 25.50
N MET A 201 0.34 19.52 26.16
CA MET A 201 -1.03 20.05 26.06
C MET A 201 -1.90 19.64 27.28
N GLY A 202 -2.74 20.57 27.79
CA GLY A 202 -4.05 20.21 28.38
C GLY A 202 -4.38 20.60 29.83
N SER A 203 -3.45 21.01 30.69
CA SER A 203 -3.79 21.39 32.09
C SER A 203 -3.11 22.68 32.56
N LYS A 204 -3.80 23.48 33.40
CA LYS A 204 -3.25 24.73 33.98
C LYS A 204 -1.90 24.53 34.69
N ARG A 205 -1.74 23.42 35.43
CA ARG A 205 -0.48 23.05 36.08
C ARG A 205 0.63 22.67 35.08
N GLY A 206 0.26 22.15 33.91
CA GLY A 206 1.19 21.89 32.82
C GLY A 206 1.75 23.18 32.21
N VAL A 207 0.91 24.21 32.06
CA VAL A 207 1.32 25.51 31.49
C VAL A 207 2.40 26.18 32.32
N GLU A 208 2.22 26.30 33.65
CA GLU A 208 3.21 26.93 34.54
C GLU A 208 4.55 26.18 34.54
N ARG A 209 4.53 24.85 34.51
CA ARG A 209 5.77 24.06 34.42
C ARG A 209 6.45 24.21 33.06
N ILE A 210 5.71 24.24 31.96
CA ILE A 210 6.27 24.46 30.62
C ILE A 210 6.92 25.83 30.53
N GLU A 211 6.31 26.89 31.09
CA GLU A 211 6.92 28.22 31.14
C GLU A 211 8.24 28.22 31.91
N LYS A 212 8.33 27.47 33.02
CA LYS A 212 9.57 27.32 33.78
C LYS A 212 10.66 26.64 32.94
N VAL A 213 10.31 25.53 32.28
CA VAL A 213 11.26 24.79 31.42
C VAL A 213 11.68 25.64 30.22
N GLN A 214 10.76 26.41 29.64
CA GLN A 214 11.08 27.37 28.57
C GLN A 214 12.15 28.38 29.04
N LYS A 215 11.95 29.02 30.19
CA LYS A 215 12.92 29.99 30.73
C LYS A 215 14.29 29.37 30.97
N GLN A 216 14.33 28.14 31.50
CA GLN A 216 15.57 27.39 31.68
C GLN A 216 16.27 27.12 30.35
N LEU A 217 15.52 26.65 29.34
CA LEU A 217 16.04 26.38 28.00
C LEU A 217 16.64 27.64 27.35
N PHE A 218 15.95 28.78 27.41
CA PHE A 218 16.49 30.05 26.90
C PHE A 218 17.73 30.53 27.67
N THR A 219 17.76 30.33 28.99
CA THR A 219 18.93 30.69 29.81
C THR A 219 20.15 29.84 29.45
N GLY A 220 19.97 28.53 29.29
CA GLY A 220 21.03 27.63 28.85
C GLY A 220 21.52 27.94 27.43
N MET A 221 20.61 28.21 26.50
CA MET A 221 20.95 28.62 25.13
C MET A 221 21.77 29.91 25.13
N ALA A 222 21.37 30.91 25.92
CA ALA A 222 22.09 32.18 26.03
C ALA A 222 23.51 32.00 26.59
N ALA A 223 23.71 31.12 27.57
CA ALA A 223 25.03 30.78 28.10
C ALA A 223 25.96 30.13 27.05
N LYS A 224 25.39 29.58 25.97
CA LYS A 224 26.10 28.99 24.83
C LYS A 224 26.16 29.91 23.62
N GLY A 225 25.83 31.19 23.79
CA GLY A 225 25.86 32.20 22.73
C GLY A 225 24.70 32.11 21.73
N ILE A 226 23.68 31.30 22.00
CA ILE A 226 22.48 31.17 21.15
C ILE A 226 21.41 32.12 21.69
N VAL A 227 21.18 33.23 20.99
CA VAL A 227 20.24 34.28 21.40
C VAL A 227 19.38 34.77 20.23
N GLY A 228 18.32 35.52 20.53
CA GLY A 228 17.42 36.11 19.53
C GLY A 228 16.73 35.07 18.64
N ASP A 229 16.61 35.38 17.35
CA ASP A 229 15.87 34.57 16.37
C ASP A 229 16.35 33.10 16.29
N GLN A 230 17.63 32.85 16.57
CA GLN A 230 18.18 31.49 16.57
C GLN A 230 17.62 30.67 17.73
N ALA A 231 17.59 31.24 18.94
CA ALA A 231 17.01 30.61 20.12
C ALA A 231 15.50 30.36 19.94
N ASP A 232 14.78 31.34 19.39
CA ASP A 232 13.34 31.21 19.10
C ASP A 232 13.05 30.15 18.04
N THR A 233 13.95 29.97 17.07
CA THR A 233 13.82 28.93 16.05
C THR A 233 14.02 27.54 16.66
N ILE A 234 15.06 27.34 17.48
CA ILE A 234 15.31 26.07 18.17
C ILE A 234 14.13 25.73 19.10
N TYR A 235 13.64 26.70 19.87
CA TYR A 235 12.50 26.49 20.75
C TYR A 235 11.24 26.09 19.98
N ARG A 236 10.94 26.77 18.86
CA ARG A 236 9.81 26.41 17.98
C ARG A 236 9.98 25.02 17.38
N GLN A 237 11.20 24.63 17.00
CA GLN A 237 11.48 23.28 16.54
C GLN A 237 11.16 22.26 17.63
N ILE A 238 11.65 22.45 18.86
CA ILE A 238 11.34 21.57 20.00
C ILE A 238 9.83 21.48 20.25
N LEU A 239 9.11 22.61 20.23
CA LEU A 239 7.65 22.64 20.46
C LEU A 239 6.81 22.02 19.35
N SER A 240 7.20 22.18 18.08
CA SER A 240 6.44 21.67 16.93
C SER A 240 6.23 20.14 16.97
N PHE A 241 7.07 19.43 17.74
CA PHE A 241 7.02 17.98 17.90
C PHE A 241 6.13 17.49 19.02
N ALA A 242 5.68 18.35 19.95
CA ALA A 242 4.69 17.95 20.96
C ALA A 242 3.38 17.43 20.30
N ASN A 243 3.06 17.94 19.11
CA ASN A 243 1.86 17.56 18.36
C ASN A 243 2.09 16.42 17.36
N PHE A 244 3.31 16.25 16.84
CA PHE A 244 3.57 15.39 15.66
C PHE A 244 4.89 14.62 15.69
N GLY A 245 5.60 14.62 16.82
CA GLY A 245 6.90 13.98 16.92
C GLY A 245 6.81 12.48 16.72
N PHE A 246 7.84 11.91 16.08
CA PHE A 246 7.95 10.47 15.87
C PHE A 246 9.12 9.90 16.67
N ALA A 247 8.90 8.76 17.32
CA ALA A 247 9.94 8.08 18.08
C ALA A 247 10.91 7.38 17.13
N GLU A 248 12.21 7.57 17.33
CA GLU A 248 13.26 6.94 16.54
C GLU A 248 13.21 5.41 16.64
N SER A 249 13.00 4.89 17.84
CA SER A 249 12.85 3.45 18.09
C SER A 249 11.71 2.82 17.27
N HIS A 250 10.59 3.53 17.15
CA HIS A 250 9.46 3.10 16.34
C HIS A 250 9.77 3.20 14.84
N ALA A 251 10.47 4.26 14.41
CA ALA A 251 10.94 4.42 13.03
C ALA A 251 11.84 3.25 12.60
N LEU A 252 12.81 2.89 13.43
CA LEU A 252 13.73 1.78 13.19
C LEU A 252 12.99 0.44 13.09
N SER A 253 12.05 0.17 14.00
CA SER A 253 11.24 -1.05 13.96
C SER A 253 10.45 -1.18 12.65
N PHE A 254 9.87 -0.07 12.17
CA PHE A 254 9.13 -0.07 10.90
C PHE A 254 10.04 -0.13 9.68
N ALA A 255 11.21 0.51 9.72
CA ALA A 255 12.22 0.43 8.66
C ALA A 255 12.64 -1.02 8.38
N THR A 256 12.66 -1.87 9.40
CA THR A 256 12.87 -3.32 9.26
C THR A 256 11.84 -3.96 8.31
N LEU A 257 10.55 -3.65 8.49
CA LEU A 257 9.49 -4.17 7.63
C LEU A 257 9.53 -3.55 6.22
N VAL A 258 9.96 -2.29 6.09
CA VAL A 258 10.21 -1.67 4.77
C VAL A 258 11.28 -2.46 4.03
N TYR A 259 12.42 -2.72 4.67
CA TYR A 259 13.50 -3.47 4.06
C TYR A 259 13.08 -4.89 3.66
N TYR A 260 12.42 -5.65 4.55
CA TYR A 260 11.99 -7.01 4.23
C TYR A 260 10.95 -7.08 3.11
N SER A 261 9.96 -6.19 3.12
CA SER A 261 8.98 -6.15 2.03
C SER A 261 9.62 -5.70 0.71
N SER A 262 10.63 -4.82 0.74
CA SER A 262 11.38 -4.43 -0.45
C SER A 262 12.25 -5.57 -0.99
N TRP A 263 12.93 -6.31 -0.13
CA TRP A 263 13.73 -7.46 -0.51
C TRP A 263 12.86 -8.57 -1.14
N LEU A 264 11.72 -8.89 -0.52
CA LEU A 264 10.79 -9.88 -1.09
C LEU A 264 10.17 -9.41 -2.40
N LYS A 265 9.89 -8.11 -2.56
CA LYS A 265 9.43 -7.55 -3.84
C LYS A 265 10.48 -7.73 -4.94
N LEU A 266 11.75 -7.42 -4.66
CA LEU A 266 12.84 -7.54 -5.62
C LEU A 266 13.09 -9.00 -6.05
N HIS A 267 13.16 -9.91 -5.08
CA HIS A 267 13.56 -11.30 -5.34
C HIS A 267 12.39 -12.21 -5.70
N TYR A 268 11.18 -11.91 -5.23
CA TYR A 268 10.02 -12.77 -5.43
C TYR A 268 8.75 -11.98 -5.78
N PRO A 269 8.72 -11.23 -6.89
CA PRO A 269 7.57 -10.40 -7.25
C PRO A 269 6.26 -11.20 -7.43
N ALA A 270 6.30 -12.48 -7.85
CA ALA A 270 5.11 -13.33 -7.92
C ALA A 270 4.62 -13.73 -6.52
N ILE A 271 5.53 -14.18 -5.65
CA ILE A 271 5.20 -14.51 -4.25
C ILE A 271 4.74 -13.27 -3.49
N PHE A 272 5.38 -12.14 -3.73
CA PHE A 272 5.04 -10.84 -3.16
C PHE A 272 3.61 -10.46 -3.51
N LEU A 273 3.23 -10.59 -4.78
CA LEU A 273 1.84 -10.38 -5.19
C LEU A 273 0.89 -11.35 -4.46
N VAL A 274 1.17 -12.65 -4.43
CA VAL A 274 0.32 -13.63 -3.73
C VAL A 274 0.15 -13.29 -2.25
N GLY A 275 1.25 -12.95 -1.56
CA GLY A 275 1.23 -12.58 -0.14
C GLY A 275 0.37 -11.35 0.11
N LEU A 276 0.46 -10.33 -0.75
CA LEU A 276 -0.38 -9.13 -0.65
C LEU A 276 -1.85 -9.40 -0.97
N LEU A 277 -2.16 -10.28 -1.94
CA LEU A 277 -3.54 -10.67 -2.27
C LEU A 277 -4.18 -11.44 -1.11
N ARG A 278 -3.47 -12.40 -0.52
CA ARG A 278 -3.94 -13.19 0.64
C ARG A 278 -4.19 -12.34 1.89
N ALA A 279 -3.44 -11.26 2.06
CA ALA A 279 -3.54 -10.38 3.22
C ALA A 279 -4.55 -9.21 3.05
N GLN A 280 -5.27 -9.13 1.93
CA GLN A 280 -6.30 -8.11 1.72
C GLN A 280 -7.49 -8.28 2.71
N PRO A 281 -8.16 -7.17 3.13
CA PRO A 281 -7.89 -5.78 2.77
C PRO A 281 -6.72 -5.18 3.56
N MET A 282 -5.68 -4.70 2.86
CA MET A 282 -4.54 -3.99 3.48
C MET A 282 -3.82 -3.06 2.48
N GLY A 283 -2.84 -2.30 2.97
CA GLY A 283 -1.98 -1.45 2.12
C GLY A 283 -2.73 -0.30 1.44
N PHE A 284 -2.07 0.36 0.50
CA PHE A 284 -2.56 1.53 -0.20
C PHE A 284 -3.28 1.22 -1.54
N TYR A 285 -2.89 0.12 -2.20
CA TYR A 285 -3.28 -0.22 -3.56
C TYR A 285 -4.40 -1.28 -3.66
N SER A 286 -5.17 -1.24 -4.74
CA SER A 286 -6.18 -2.29 -5.04
C SER A 286 -5.50 -3.55 -5.58
N ALA A 287 -6.22 -4.68 -5.57
CA ALA A 287 -5.73 -5.91 -6.19
C ALA A 287 -5.34 -5.71 -7.67
N GLN A 288 -6.12 -4.93 -8.43
CA GLN A 288 -5.81 -4.57 -9.82
C GLN A 288 -4.47 -3.84 -9.94
N SER A 289 -4.23 -2.81 -9.11
CA SER A 289 -2.98 -2.04 -9.19
C SER A 289 -1.77 -2.88 -8.77
N LEU A 290 -1.94 -3.81 -7.82
CA LEU A 290 -0.89 -4.75 -7.43
C LEU A 290 -0.59 -5.74 -8.56
N VAL A 291 -1.61 -6.25 -9.25
CA VAL A 291 -1.45 -7.12 -10.42
C VAL A 291 -0.80 -6.38 -11.58
N GLY A 292 -1.21 -5.12 -11.83
CA GLY A 292 -0.56 -4.25 -12.81
C GLY A 292 0.91 -4.01 -12.49
N ASP A 293 1.26 -3.84 -11.22
CA ASP A 293 2.65 -3.72 -10.78
C ASP A 293 3.47 -5.00 -11.00
N ALA A 294 2.94 -6.15 -10.58
CA ALA A 294 3.62 -7.43 -10.78
C ALA A 294 3.86 -7.71 -12.27
N ARG A 295 2.92 -7.35 -13.15
CA ARG A 295 3.07 -7.49 -14.60
C ARG A 295 4.18 -6.62 -15.18
N ARG A 296 4.40 -5.42 -14.65
CA ARG A 296 5.56 -4.59 -15.03
C ARG A 296 6.90 -5.22 -14.63
N HIS A 297 6.87 -6.20 -13.72
CA HIS A 297 8.01 -7.03 -13.32
C HIS A 297 7.97 -8.42 -13.97
N ASP A 298 7.29 -8.55 -15.12
CA ASP A 298 7.15 -9.78 -15.91
C ASP A 298 6.50 -10.95 -15.14
N VAL A 299 5.65 -10.67 -14.15
CA VAL A 299 4.85 -11.71 -13.49
C VAL A 299 3.62 -12.02 -14.35
N VAL A 300 3.50 -13.29 -14.76
CA VAL A 300 2.28 -13.79 -15.41
C VAL A 300 1.22 -14.02 -14.35
N VAL A 301 0.01 -13.49 -14.57
CA VAL A 301 -1.15 -13.71 -13.70
C VAL A 301 -2.19 -14.50 -14.48
N ARG A 302 -2.74 -15.55 -13.87
CA ARG A 302 -3.77 -16.42 -14.44
C ARG A 302 -5.07 -16.27 -13.67
N ARG A 303 -6.19 -16.34 -14.40
CA ARG A 303 -7.56 -16.25 -13.85
C ARG A 303 -7.85 -17.35 -12.83
N PRO A 304 -8.88 -17.22 -12.00
CA PRO A 304 -9.37 -18.35 -11.23
C PRO A 304 -9.73 -19.51 -12.18
N ASP A 305 -9.40 -20.73 -11.78
CA ASP A 305 -9.71 -21.96 -12.51
C ASP A 305 -10.20 -23.01 -11.52
N LEU A 306 -11.32 -23.66 -11.82
CA LEU A 306 -11.97 -24.60 -10.90
C LEU A 306 -11.08 -25.80 -10.58
N LEU A 307 -10.32 -26.29 -11.56
CA LEU A 307 -9.50 -27.48 -11.43
C LEU A 307 -8.15 -27.18 -10.79
N LEU A 308 -7.62 -25.98 -11.00
CA LEU A 308 -6.24 -25.62 -10.63
C LEU A 308 -6.16 -24.66 -9.43
N SER A 309 -7.10 -23.72 -9.28
CA SER A 309 -7.01 -22.71 -8.21
C SER A 309 -7.16 -23.32 -6.82
N ALA A 310 -6.36 -22.86 -5.88
CA ALA A 310 -6.63 -23.05 -4.47
C ALA A 310 -7.75 -22.11 -3.98
N ALA A 311 -8.11 -22.24 -2.70
CA ALA A 311 -9.13 -21.38 -2.10
C ALA A 311 -8.69 -19.91 -2.12
N THR A 312 -7.41 -19.64 -1.89
CA THR A 312 -6.76 -18.33 -2.02
C THR A 312 -5.75 -18.33 -3.15
N ALA A 313 -5.30 -17.15 -3.60
CA ALA A 313 -4.28 -17.04 -4.66
C ALA A 313 -3.04 -17.88 -4.33
N ASP A 314 -2.39 -18.51 -5.30
CA ASP A 314 -1.18 -19.30 -5.11
C ASP A 314 -0.26 -19.18 -6.34
N LEU A 315 0.93 -19.79 -6.28
CA LEU A 315 1.79 -19.93 -7.44
C LEU A 315 1.35 -21.12 -8.31
N GLU A 316 1.72 -21.05 -9.59
CA GLU A 316 1.55 -22.13 -10.55
C GLU A 316 2.77 -22.17 -11.48
N PRO A 317 3.37 -23.35 -11.75
CA PRO A 317 4.46 -23.45 -12.72
C PRO A 317 4.05 -22.91 -14.09
N LEU A 318 4.92 -22.09 -14.70
CA LEU A 318 4.70 -21.63 -16.07
C LEU A 318 4.69 -22.79 -17.07
N ASP A 319 5.65 -23.71 -16.89
CA ASP A 319 5.77 -24.96 -17.61
C ASP A 319 5.82 -26.12 -16.59
N PRO A 320 4.75 -26.93 -16.46
CA PRO A 320 4.70 -28.07 -15.54
C PRO A 320 5.72 -29.17 -15.86
N ALA A 321 6.24 -29.24 -17.08
CA ALA A 321 7.20 -30.26 -17.51
C ALA A 321 8.66 -29.84 -17.28
N ALA A 322 8.92 -28.56 -17.05
CA ALA A 322 10.27 -28.05 -16.84
C ALA A 322 10.66 -28.07 -15.35
N SER A 323 11.91 -28.47 -15.07
CA SER A 323 12.55 -28.13 -13.79
C SER A 323 13.05 -26.69 -13.89
N PRO A 324 12.47 -25.74 -13.15
CA PRO A 324 12.80 -24.34 -13.33
C PRO A 324 14.23 -24.06 -12.84
N PRO A 325 15.05 -23.33 -13.62
CA PRO A 325 16.35 -22.89 -13.14
C PRO A 325 16.15 -21.95 -11.94
N ARG A 326 17.04 -22.03 -10.95
CA ARG A 326 17.09 -21.04 -9.86
C ARG A 326 17.47 -19.69 -10.47
N GLY A 327 16.54 -18.74 -10.42
CA GLY A 327 16.83 -17.34 -10.72
C GLY A 327 17.62 -16.66 -9.60
N GLY A 328 17.95 -15.38 -9.78
CA GLY A 328 18.69 -14.57 -8.82
C GLY A 328 20.19 -14.89 -8.77
N LEU A 329 20.96 -13.97 -8.19
CA LEU A 329 22.41 -14.11 -8.02
C LEU A 329 22.72 -14.76 -6.66
N ASP A 330 23.81 -15.54 -6.59
CA ASP A 330 24.30 -16.10 -5.33
C ASP A 330 24.72 -15.02 -4.33
N ALA A 331 25.20 -13.88 -4.83
CA ALA A 331 25.54 -12.72 -4.02
C ALA A 331 24.34 -12.20 -3.20
N CYS A 332 23.11 -12.40 -3.66
CA CYS A 332 21.89 -11.96 -2.98
C CYS A 332 21.57 -12.78 -1.71
N LEU A 333 22.33 -13.83 -1.41
CA LEU A 333 22.08 -14.75 -0.30
C LEU A 333 22.95 -14.44 0.94
N VAL A 334 23.72 -13.35 0.91
CA VAL A 334 24.63 -12.96 2.00
C VAL A 334 24.44 -11.50 2.40
N ASP A 335 24.83 -11.15 3.62
CA ASP A 335 24.81 -9.76 4.08
C ASP A 335 25.82 -8.90 3.29
N HIS A 336 25.40 -7.68 2.97
CA HIS A 336 26.18 -6.67 2.27
C HIS A 336 26.46 -5.49 3.23
N PRO A 337 27.62 -5.46 3.90
CA PRO A 337 27.94 -4.39 4.85
C PRO A 337 28.38 -3.08 4.18
N GLU A 338 28.74 -3.13 2.89
CA GLU A 338 29.27 -1.99 2.16
C GLU A 338 28.17 -1.07 1.63
N ARG A 339 28.26 0.22 1.96
CA ARG A 339 27.38 1.26 1.42
C ARG A 339 27.81 1.60 -0.01
N THR A 340 26.86 1.53 -0.95
CA THR A 340 27.08 1.91 -2.36
C THR A 340 26.35 3.22 -2.69
N GLU A 341 26.79 3.95 -3.70
CA GLU A 341 26.19 5.22 -4.15
C GLU A 341 25.27 5.03 -5.36
N PHE A 342 24.20 5.84 -5.48
CA PHE A 342 23.19 5.68 -6.54
C PHE A 342 23.67 6.31 -7.82
N VAL A 343 23.85 5.48 -8.84
CA VAL A 343 24.17 5.94 -10.18
C VAL A 343 22.86 6.20 -10.92
N GLU A 344 22.66 7.45 -11.32
CA GLU A 344 21.47 7.82 -12.08
C GLU A 344 21.48 7.13 -13.44
N GLY A 345 20.36 6.49 -13.81
CA GLY A 345 20.28 5.67 -15.01
C GLY A 345 20.65 4.19 -14.80
N THR A 346 20.95 3.74 -13.57
CA THR A 346 21.06 2.31 -13.26
C THR A 346 19.78 1.59 -13.72
N PRO A 347 19.91 0.49 -14.49
CA PRO A 347 18.76 -0.27 -14.98
C PRO A 347 17.96 -0.85 -13.81
N ASP A 348 16.74 -1.31 -14.10
CA ASP A 348 15.97 -2.05 -13.12
C ASP A 348 16.75 -3.32 -12.67
N PRO A 349 17.04 -3.51 -11.37
CA PRO A 349 17.74 -4.68 -10.89
C PRO A 349 16.88 -5.95 -10.90
N THR A 350 15.54 -5.83 -10.91
CA THR A 350 14.62 -6.96 -10.72
C THR A 350 14.88 -8.15 -11.66
N PRO A 351 15.10 -7.98 -12.98
CA PRO A 351 15.31 -9.10 -13.90
C PRO A 351 16.50 -10.00 -13.55
N GLN A 352 17.55 -9.45 -12.93
CA GLN A 352 18.75 -10.21 -12.55
C GLN A 352 18.65 -10.82 -11.14
N HIS A 353 17.86 -10.20 -10.26
CA HIS A 353 17.72 -10.58 -8.86
C HIS A 353 16.52 -11.49 -8.59
N ARG A 354 15.55 -11.55 -9.51
CA ARG A 354 14.31 -12.34 -9.40
C ARG A 354 14.57 -13.85 -9.36
N ARG A 355 13.97 -14.52 -8.37
CA ARG A 355 14.10 -15.96 -8.07
C ARG A 355 12.87 -16.79 -8.46
N ASP A 356 11.69 -16.18 -8.50
CA ASP A 356 10.42 -16.85 -8.82
C ASP A 356 9.99 -16.70 -10.30
N GLY A 357 10.94 -16.46 -11.20
CA GLY A 357 10.69 -16.21 -12.62
C GLY A 357 9.98 -17.36 -13.37
N ALA A 358 10.01 -18.57 -12.84
CA ALA A 358 9.38 -19.74 -13.44
C ALA A 358 7.92 -19.98 -13.02
N TYR A 359 7.37 -19.13 -12.17
CA TYR A 359 6.02 -19.28 -11.64
C TYR A 359 5.11 -18.13 -12.11
N ALA A 360 3.89 -18.48 -12.47
CA ALA A 360 2.77 -17.55 -12.58
C ALA A 360 2.05 -17.43 -11.23
N VAL A 361 1.27 -16.37 -11.09
CA VAL A 361 0.30 -16.22 -10.00
C VAL A 361 -1.06 -16.71 -10.48
N ARG A 362 -1.62 -17.72 -9.83
CA ARG A 362 -3.00 -18.17 -10.03
C ARG A 362 -3.92 -17.47 -9.03
N MET A 363 -4.93 -16.78 -9.52
CA MET A 363 -5.94 -16.17 -8.65
C MET A 363 -6.73 -17.24 -7.89
N GLY A 364 -7.02 -16.97 -6.62
CA GLY A 364 -7.81 -17.86 -5.76
C GLY A 364 -9.29 -17.81 -6.09
N LEU A 365 -10.02 -18.87 -5.77
CA LEU A 365 -11.48 -18.90 -5.93
C LEU A 365 -12.19 -17.87 -5.02
N ASP A 366 -11.59 -17.54 -3.87
CA ASP A 366 -12.12 -16.53 -2.94
C ASP A 366 -12.17 -15.10 -3.53
N SER A 367 -11.30 -14.82 -4.50
CA SER A 367 -11.26 -13.55 -5.23
C SER A 367 -12.49 -13.33 -6.12
N VAL A 368 -13.20 -14.41 -6.47
CA VAL A 368 -14.43 -14.33 -7.26
C VAL A 368 -15.55 -13.76 -6.39
N ARG A 369 -16.19 -12.73 -6.93
CA ARG A 369 -17.28 -12.01 -6.29
C ARG A 369 -18.39 -12.96 -5.83
N GLY A 370 -18.70 -12.91 -4.54
CA GLY A 370 -19.78 -13.70 -3.94
C GLY A 370 -19.41 -15.13 -3.55
N ILE A 371 -18.17 -15.56 -3.79
CA ILE A 371 -17.62 -16.82 -3.29
C ILE A 371 -17.07 -16.61 -1.89
N GLY A 372 -16.00 -15.81 -1.75
CA GLY A 372 -15.31 -15.62 -0.48
C GLY A 372 -14.66 -16.91 0.06
N LEU A 373 -13.85 -16.78 1.11
CA LEU A 373 -12.98 -17.86 1.57
C LEU A 373 -13.73 -19.14 1.94
N ALA A 374 -14.82 -19.04 2.70
CA ALA A 374 -15.55 -20.22 3.19
C ALA A 374 -16.17 -21.07 2.06
N VAL A 375 -16.62 -20.44 0.98
CA VAL A 375 -17.19 -21.16 -0.18
C VAL A 375 -16.05 -21.71 -1.05
N ALA A 376 -15.00 -20.93 -1.26
CA ALA A 376 -13.81 -21.35 -1.98
C ALA A 376 -13.17 -22.61 -1.36
N THR A 377 -13.06 -22.66 -0.02
CA THR A 377 -12.58 -23.84 0.71
C THR A 377 -13.45 -25.06 0.43
N ARG A 378 -14.78 -24.95 0.53
CA ARG A 378 -15.69 -26.08 0.23
C ARG A 378 -15.55 -26.60 -1.21
N ILE A 379 -15.35 -25.69 -2.17
CA ILE A 379 -15.13 -26.09 -3.58
C ILE A 379 -13.85 -26.92 -3.69
N VAL A 380 -12.76 -26.48 -3.05
CA VAL A 380 -11.49 -27.20 -3.06
C VAL A 380 -11.59 -28.55 -2.36
N GLU A 381 -12.22 -28.61 -1.18
CA GLU A 381 -12.45 -29.86 -0.44
C GLU A 381 -13.25 -30.86 -1.28
N ALA A 382 -14.36 -30.42 -1.90
CA ALA A 382 -15.16 -31.28 -2.77
C ALA A 382 -14.36 -31.74 -4.02
N ARG A 383 -13.51 -30.89 -4.59
CA ARG A 383 -12.64 -31.27 -5.72
C ARG A 383 -11.63 -32.35 -5.33
N GLU A 384 -11.07 -32.28 -4.13
CA GLU A 384 -10.07 -33.24 -3.64
C GLU A 384 -10.67 -34.64 -3.43
N GLU A 385 -11.96 -34.75 -3.12
CA GLU A 385 -12.65 -36.03 -3.07
C GLU A 385 -12.76 -36.70 -4.46
N ARG A 386 -13.10 -35.90 -5.48
CA ARG A 386 -13.25 -36.33 -6.88
C ARG A 386 -13.31 -35.10 -7.80
N ALA A 387 -12.78 -35.21 -9.02
CA ALA A 387 -12.97 -34.18 -10.05
C ALA A 387 -14.46 -33.96 -10.37
N PHE A 388 -14.85 -32.70 -10.59
CA PHE A 388 -16.22 -32.36 -10.99
C PHE A 388 -16.51 -32.83 -12.41
N SER A 389 -17.66 -33.46 -12.64
CA SER A 389 -18.10 -33.84 -13.99
C SER A 389 -18.72 -32.67 -14.75
N ASP A 390 -19.51 -31.85 -14.05
CA ASP A 390 -20.26 -30.71 -14.61
C ASP A 390 -20.64 -29.71 -13.50
N LEU A 391 -21.39 -28.66 -13.89
CA LEU A 391 -21.86 -27.62 -12.97
C LEU A 391 -22.89 -28.14 -11.95
N ALA A 392 -23.66 -29.19 -12.28
CA ALA A 392 -24.64 -29.77 -11.37
C ALA A 392 -23.95 -30.56 -10.24
N ASP A 393 -22.94 -31.37 -10.58
CA ASP A 393 -22.06 -32.06 -9.62
C ASP A 393 -21.36 -31.04 -8.70
N LEU A 394 -20.85 -29.94 -9.26
CA LEU A 394 -20.27 -28.85 -8.47
C LEU A 394 -21.31 -28.22 -7.51
N SER A 395 -22.48 -27.82 -8.03
CA SER A 395 -23.54 -27.19 -7.24
C SER A 395 -23.98 -28.08 -6.08
N ARG A 396 -24.15 -29.39 -6.35
CA ARG A 396 -24.53 -30.40 -5.39
C ARG A 396 -23.47 -30.57 -4.32
N ARG A 397 -22.23 -30.91 -4.70
CA ARG A 397 -21.18 -31.28 -3.72
C ARG A 397 -20.63 -30.09 -2.93
N ALA A 398 -20.46 -28.93 -3.57
CA ALA A 398 -19.96 -27.73 -2.89
C ALA A 398 -21.07 -26.82 -2.30
N GLY A 399 -22.34 -27.15 -2.56
CA GLY A 399 -23.50 -26.41 -2.10
C GLY A 399 -23.57 -25.00 -2.68
N LEU A 400 -23.34 -24.86 -4.00
CA LEU A 400 -23.32 -23.56 -4.67
C LEU A 400 -24.70 -23.14 -5.16
N GLU A 401 -25.03 -21.88 -4.94
CA GLU A 401 -26.23 -21.22 -5.48
C GLU A 401 -26.00 -20.74 -6.93
N ALA A 402 -27.07 -20.54 -7.70
CA ALA A 402 -27.01 -20.09 -9.10
C ALA A 402 -26.13 -18.85 -9.27
N ARG A 403 -26.32 -17.83 -8.42
CA ARG A 403 -25.51 -16.60 -8.42
C ARG A 403 -24.00 -16.83 -8.24
N GLN A 404 -23.61 -17.91 -7.56
CA GLN A 404 -22.20 -18.25 -7.32
C GLN A 404 -21.60 -18.95 -8.54
N LEU A 405 -22.38 -19.83 -9.18
CA LEU A 405 -21.98 -20.44 -10.45
C LEU A 405 -21.89 -19.39 -11.57
N GLU A 406 -22.85 -18.46 -11.65
CA GLU A 406 -22.81 -17.34 -12.59
C GLU A 406 -21.55 -16.48 -12.40
N ALA A 407 -21.16 -16.24 -11.14
CA ALA A 407 -19.95 -15.48 -10.84
C ALA A 407 -18.67 -16.22 -11.26
N LEU A 408 -18.58 -17.53 -10.99
CA LEU A 408 -17.48 -18.39 -11.44
C LEU A 408 -17.41 -18.47 -12.98
N ALA A 409 -18.56 -18.57 -13.65
CA ALA A 409 -18.66 -18.57 -15.10
C ALA A 409 -18.21 -17.24 -15.70
N THR A 410 -18.64 -16.13 -15.11
CA THR A 410 -18.21 -14.80 -15.54
C THR A 410 -16.69 -14.62 -15.37
N ALA A 411 -16.11 -15.22 -14.33
CA ALA A 411 -14.66 -15.20 -14.07
C ALA A 411 -13.83 -16.07 -15.04
N GLY A 412 -14.48 -16.92 -15.85
CA GLY A 412 -13.78 -17.90 -16.69
C GLY A 412 -13.30 -19.15 -15.94
N ALA A 413 -13.80 -19.41 -14.73
CA ALA A 413 -13.29 -20.50 -13.89
C ALA A 413 -13.55 -21.91 -14.45
N PHE A 414 -14.41 -22.05 -15.46
CA PHE A 414 -14.78 -23.33 -16.07
C PHE A 414 -14.01 -23.64 -17.37
N GLU A 415 -13.04 -22.82 -17.77
CA GLU A 415 -12.25 -23.05 -18.99
C GLU A 415 -11.54 -24.42 -18.96
N GLY A 416 -11.04 -24.86 -17.79
CA GLY A 416 -10.48 -26.20 -17.61
C GLY A 416 -11.46 -27.37 -17.77
N LEU A 417 -12.78 -27.11 -17.73
CA LEU A 417 -13.84 -28.09 -18.07
C LEU A 417 -14.29 -28.00 -19.53
N GLU A 418 -13.52 -27.31 -20.39
CA GLU A 418 -13.85 -27.07 -21.80
C GLU A 418 -15.18 -26.30 -22.00
N LEU A 419 -15.55 -25.47 -21.01
CA LEU A 419 -16.73 -24.61 -21.07
C LEU A 419 -16.32 -23.16 -21.29
N ASP A 420 -16.75 -22.59 -22.41
CA ASP A 420 -16.67 -21.15 -22.62
C ASP A 420 -17.59 -20.40 -21.64
N ARG A 421 -17.30 -19.13 -21.40
CA ARG A 421 -18.02 -18.32 -20.39
C ARG A 421 -19.51 -18.19 -20.67
N ARG A 422 -19.92 -18.03 -21.93
CA ARG A 422 -21.34 -17.83 -22.28
C ARG A 422 -22.12 -19.12 -22.10
N ARG A 423 -21.52 -20.25 -22.47
CA ARG A 423 -22.07 -21.59 -22.21
C ARG A 423 -22.12 -21.88 -20.72
N ALA A 424 -21.06 -21.62 -19.97
CA ALA A 424 -21.04 -21.82 -18.53
C ALA A 424 -22.09 -20.95 -17.81
N LEU A 425 -22.31 -19.71 -18.27
CA LEU A 425 -23.37 -18.82 -17.76
C LEU A 425 -24.77 -19.38 -18.05
N TRP A 426 -24.98 -19.95 -19.23
CA TRP A 426 -26.24 -20.63 -19.57
C TRP A 426 -26.49 -21.84 -18.66
N GLU A 427 -25.46 -22.66 -18.45
CA GLU A 427 -25.55 -23.87 -17.62
C GLU A 427 -25.68 -23.55 -16.12
N ALA A 428 -25.16 -22.42 -15.65
CA ALA A 428 -25.24 -21.98 -14.25
C ALA A 428 -26.68 -21.79 -13.73
N GLY A 429 -27.67 -21.63 -14.61
CA GLY A 429 -29.08 -21.56 -14.25
C GLY A 429 -29.67 -22.89 -13.74
N TRP A 430 -28.98 -24.01 -13.97
CA TRP A 430 -29.46 -25.37 -13.68
C TRP A 430 -28.81 -25.98 -12.44
N THR A 431 -28.99 -25.34 -11.28
CA THR A 431 -28.41 -25.82 -10.01
C THR A 431 -29.11 -27.05 -9.44
N GLU A 432 -28.34 -27.99 -8.88
CA GLU A 432 -28.82 -29.13 -8.12
C GLU A 432 -28.38 -29.05 -6.64
N ARG A 433 -29.28 -29.40 -5.73
CA ARG A 433 -29.00 -29.43 -4.30
C ARG A 433 -28.93 -30.87 -3.80
N LEU A 434 -28.19 -31.13 -2.72
CA LEU A 434 -28.03 -32.47 -2.15
C LEU A 434 -29.35 -33.14 -1.72
N ASP A 435 -30.34 -32.34 -1.34
CA ASP A 435 -31.68 -32.80 -0.97
C ASP A 435 -32.58 -33.12 -2.17
N GLN A 436 -32.10 -32.95 -3.40
CA GLN A 436 -32.78 -33.32 -4.63
C GLN A 436 -32.28 -34.68 -5.15
N LEU A 437 -33.14 -35.42 -5.86
CA LEU A 437 -32.73 -36.62 -6.58
C LEU A 437 -31.80 -36.23 -7.74
N GLU A 438 -30.70 -36.95 -7.84
CA GLU A 438 -29.65 -36.72 -8.85
C GLU A 438 -30.19 -36.94 -10.27
N GLY A 439 -29.85 -36.04 -11.19
CA GLY A 439 -30.18 -36.17 -12.61
C GLY A 439 -31.62 -35.82 -12.98
N LEU A 440 -32.38 -35.20 -12.07
CA LEU A 440 -33.73 -34.70 -12.37
C LEU A 440 -33.74 -33.35 -13.09
N ARG A 441 -32.63 -32.59 -13.07
CA ARG A 441 -32.54 -31.32 -13.81
C ARG A 441 -32.12 -31.58 -15.25
N PHE A 442 -33.05 -31.31 -16.17
CA PHE A 442 -32.76 -31.29 -17.60
C PHE A 442 -32.07 -29.96 -17.95
N SER A 443 -30.75 -29.99 -18.17
CA SER A 443 -30.05 -28.86 -18.80
C SER A 443 -30.35 -28.89 -20.30
N ALA A 444 -31.09 -27.90 -20.78
CA ALA A 444 -31.26 -27.72 -22.22
C ALA A 444 -29.89 -27.35 -22.83
N PRO A 445 -29.47 -27.98 -23.95
CA PRO A 445 -28.18 -27.68 -24.55
C PRO A 445 -28.08 -26.18 -24.82
N ALA A 446 -26.94 -25.58 -24.46
CA ALA A 446 -26.72 -24.17 -24.72
C ALA A 446 -26.89 -23.90 -26.23
N PRO A 447 -27.63 -22.85 -26.62
CA PRO A 447 -27.66 -22.45 -28.01
C PRO A 447 -26.25 -22.11 -28.49
N THR A 448 -25.99 -22.16 -29.80
CA THR A 448 -24.70 -21.74 -30.35
C THR A 448 -24.52 -20.24 -30.13
N LEU A 449 -23.80 -19.88 -29.06
CA LEU A 449 -23.47 -18.51 -28.72
C LEU A 449 -22.10 -18.15 -29.32
N PRO A 450 -21.91 -16.92 -29.83
CA PRO A 450 -20.59 -16.49 -30.27
C PRO A 450 -19.62 -16.50 -29.07
N LEU A 451 -18.32 -16.62 -29.33
CA LEU A 451 -17.33 -16.44 -28.27
C LEU A 451 -17.29 -14.98 -27.80
N MET A 452 -16.86 -14.76 -26.54
CA MET A 452 -16.60 -13.40 -26.04
C MET A 452 -15.35 -12.82 -26.72
N GLY A 453 -15.43 -11.56 -27.15
CA GLY A 453 -14.25 -10.83 -27.62
C GLY A 453 -13.32 -10.44 -26.46
N GLU A 454 -12.09 -10.03 -26.76
CA GLU A 454 -11.07 -9.66 -25.75
C GLU A 454 -11.57 -8.60 -24.75
N VAL A 455 -12.22 -7.54 -25.25
CA VAL A 455 -12.78 -6.47 -24.42
C VAL A 455 -13.91 -7.01 -23.53
N GLU A 456 -14.80 -7.86 -24.05
CA GLU A 456 -15.89 -8.44 -23.27
C GLU A 456 -15.35 -9.32 -22.13
N THR A 457 -14.33 -10.13 -22.42
CA THR A 457 -13.63 -10.97 -21.45
C THR A 457 -12.98 -10.13 -20.35
N MET A 458 -12.30 -9.04 -20.71
CA MET A 458 -11.69 -8.13 -19.75
C MET A 458 -12.73 -7.47 -18.82
N LEU A 459 -13.87 -7.05 -19.36
CA LEU A 459 -14.96 -6.49 -18.56
C LEU A 459 -15.58 -7.53 -17.62
N ALA A 460 -15.73 -8.77 -18.09
CA ALA A 460 -16.17 -9.88 -17.27
C ALA A 460 -15.17 -10.15 -16.12
N ASP A 461 -13.87 -10.10 -16.38
CA ASP A 461 -12.82 -10.26 -15.36
C ASP A 461 -12.89 -9.16 -14.29
N LEU A 462 -13.02 -7.89 -14.71
CA LEU A 462 -13.20 -6.76 -13.79
C LEU A 462 -14.46 -6.90 -12.93
N TRP A 463 -15.57 -7.36 -13.52
CA TRP A 463 -16.80 -7.55 -12.78
C TRP A 463 -16.70 -8.71 -11.78
N ALA A 464 -16.06 -9.81 -12.18
CA ALA A 464 -16.03 -11.04 -11.41
C ALA A 464 -14.95 -11.04 -10.32
N THR A 465 -13.76 -10.50 -10.61
CA THR A 465 -12.60 -10.55 -9.70
C THR A 465 -12.07 -9.17 -9.32
N GLY A 466 -12.46 -8.12 -10.05
CA GLY A 466 -11.87 -6.79 -9.90
C GLY A 466 -10.45 -6.68 -10.44
N VAL A 467 -9.95 -7.70 -11.15
CA VAL A 467 -8.60 -7.81 -11.71
C VAL A 467 -8.69 -8.13 -13.20
N THR A 468 -7.71 -7.68 -14.00
CA THR A 468 -7.54 -7.99 -15.43
C THR A 468 -6.17 -8.64 -15.66
N PRO A 469 -6.10 -9.98 -15.70
CA PRO A 469 -4.82 -10.68 -15.76
C PRO A 469 -4.06 -10.45 -17.07
N GLU A 470 -4.75 -10.35 -18.21
CA GLU A 470 -4.12 -10.34 -19.54
C GLU A 470 -3.77 -8.95 -20.09
N GLY A 471 -4.47 -7.90 -19.71
CA GLY A 471 -4.28 -6.55 -20.28
C GLY A 471 -4.75 -5.47 -19.33
N HIS A 472 -4.22 -4.25 -19.45
CA HIS A 472 -4.86 -3.10 -18.80
C HIS A 472 -5.93 -2.53 -19.74
N PRO A 473 -7.10 -2.06 -19.26
CA PRO A 473 -8.17 -1.59 -20.15
C PRO A 473 -7.78 -0.49 -21.14
N PHE A 474 -6.80 0.35 -20.77
CA PHE A 474 -6.31 1.42 -21.63
C PHE A 474 -5.40 0.94 -22.76
N GLU A 475 -4.93 -0.30 -22.74
CA GLU A 475 -4.12 -0.89 -23.81
C GLU A 475 -4.89 -0.95 -25.14
N HIS A 476 -6.13 -1.45 -25.11
CA HIS A 476 -7.02 -1.47 -26.29
C HIS A 476 -7.42 -0.06 -26.75
N LEU A 477 -7.42 0.92 -25.85
CA LEU A 477 -7.74 2.32 -26.17
C LEU A 477 -6.50 3.09 -26.66
N ARG A 478 -5.29 2.58 -26.46
CA ARG A 478 -4.03 3.32 -26.72
C ARG A 478 -3.90 3.84 -28.15
N PRO A 479 -4.19 3.06 -29.22
CA PRO A 479 -4.11 3.57 -30.58
C PRO A 479 -5.04 4.77 -30.84
N MET A 480 -6.23 4.76 -30.22
CA MET A 480 -7.18 5.87 -30.31
C MET A 480 -6.72 7.09 -29.51
N LEU A 481 -6.30 6.88 -28.27
CA LEU A 481 -5.81 7.94 -27.39
C LEU A 481 -4.61 8.68 -28.00
N ARG A 482 -3.68 7.94 -28.63
CA ARG A 482 -2.56 8.54 -29.37
C ARG A 482 -3.01 9.41 -30.53
N ARG A 483 -4.02 8.98 -31.32
CA ARG A 483 -4.59 9.81 -32.40
C ARG A 483 -5.24 11.10 -31.86
N ALA A 484 -5.78 11.06 -30.66
CA ALA A 484 -6.34 12.23 -29.97
C ALA A 484 -5.27 13.11 -29.28
N GLY A 485 -3.97 12.77 -29.40
CA GLY A 485 -2.87 13.51 -28.76
C GLY A 485 -2.80 13.30 -27.25
N ILE A 486 -3.32 12.18 -26.74
CA ILE A 486 -3.30 11.81 -25.33
C ILE A 486 -2.11 10.88 -25.06
N PHE A 487 -1.25 11.31 -24.15
CA PHE A 487 -0.02 10.61 -23.80
C PHE A 487 -0.27 9.45 -22.84
N SER A 488 0.61 8.45 -22.89
CA SER A 488 0.77 7.44 -21.85
C SER A 488 1.59 7.99 -20.69
N VAL A 489 1.47 7.37 -19.52
CA VAL A 489 2.25 7.75 -18.33
C VAL A 489 3.76 7.59 -18.58
N ALA A 490 4.19 6.51 -19.22
CA ALA A 490 5.61 6.30 -19.54
C ALA A 490 6.16 7.38 -20.49
N GLU A 491 5.38 7.81 -21.49
CA GLU A 491 5.79 8.90 -22.40
C GLU A 491 5.99 10.22 -21.65
N LEU A 492 5.24 10.49 -20.57
CA LEU A 492 5.44 11.69 -19.75
C LEU A 492 6.70 11.64 -18.89
N SER A 493 7.08 10.45 -18.44
CA SER A 493 8.27 10.25 -17.61
C SER A 493 9.56 10.14 -18.45
N ASP A 494 9.46 9.77 -19.73
CA ASP A 494 10.61 9.70 -20.64
C ASP A 494 11.26 11.10 -20.82
N PRO A 495 12.60 11.23 -20.65
CA PRO A 495 13.33 12.46 -20.96
C PRO A 495 13.08 13.00 -22.38
N ARG A 496 12.85 12.12 -23.36
CA ARG A 496 12.55 12.43 -24.77
C ARG A 496 11.07 12.80 -25.01
N GLY A 497 10.23 12.62 -23.99
CA GLY A 497 8.82 12.98 -24.01
C GLY A 497 8.58 14.50 -23.93
N PRO A 498 7.33 14.93 -23.65
CA PRO A 498 7.00 16.35 -23.55
C PRO A 498 7.79 17.07 -22.45
N GLU A 499 8.26 18.27 -22.76
CA GLU A 499 9.01 19.12 -21.81
C GLU A 499 8.17 19.50 -20.58
N SER A 500 8.82 19.62 -19.42
CA SER A 500 8.16 20.16 -18.23
C SER A 500 7.70 21.61 -18.49
N GLY A 501 6.54 21.98 -17.94
CA GLY A 501 5.89 23.26 -18.19
C GLY A 501 4.98 23.26 -19.41
N ARG A 502 4.89 22.17 -20.18
CA ARG A 502 3.89 22.05 -21.24
C ARG A 502 2.56 21.54 -20.71
N ARG A 503 1.48 21.96 -21.38
CA ARG A 503 0.15 21.37 -21.15
C ARG A 503 0.03 20.09 -21.95
N VAL A 504 -0.29 19.01 -21.27
CA VAL A 504 -0.48 17.68 -21.83
C VAL A 504 -1.81 17.10 -21.39
N THR A 505 -2.29 16.09 -22.11
CA THR A 505 -3.49 15.34 -21.77
C THR A 505 -3.10 13.88 -21.55
N VAL A 506 -3.62 13.28 -20.49
CA VAL A 506 -3.47 11.87 -20.16
C VAL A 506 -4.84 11.25 -19.92
N ALA A 507 -4.94 9.94 -20.03
CA ALA A 507 -6.13 9.22 -19.66
C ALA A 507 -5.77 7.90 -18.98
N GLY A 508 -6.56 7.52 -17.98
CA GLY A 508 -6.32 6.31 -17.19
C GLY A 508 -7.39 6.07 -16.14
N VAL A 509 -7.18 5.06 -15.32
CA VAL A 509 -8.03 4.70 -14.18
C VAL A 509 -7.55 5.41 -12.93
N ILE A 510 -8.45 6.03 -12.17
CA ILE A 510 -8.16 6.62 -10.87
C ILE A 510 -8.11 5.53 -9.82
N THR A 511 -6.92 5.27 -9.28
CA THR A 511 -6.69 4.22 -8.29
C THR A 511 -7.07 4.68 -6.89
N HIS A 512 -6.77 5.93 -6.55
CA HIS A 512 -7.04 6.51 -5.23
C HIS A 512 -7.15 8.02 -5.31
N ARG A 513 -7.83 8.58 -4.31
CA ARG A 513 -8.04 10.03 -4.15
C ARG A 513 -7.67 10.40 -2.72
N GLN A 514 -6.84 11.43 -2.56
CA GLN A 514 -6.36 11.87 -1.24
C GLN A 514 -6.61 13.36 -1.05
N ARG A 515 -7.15 13.75 0.11
CA ARG A 515 -7.35 15.17 0.45
C ARG A 515 -6.82 15.51 1.85
N PRO A 516 -5.49 15.61 2.01
CA PRO A 516 -4.88 15.88 3.30
C PRO A 516 -5.40 17.20 3.90
N GLY A 517 -5.74 17.19 5.19
CA GLY A 517 -6.19 18.39 5.91
C GLY A 517 -5.17 19.55 5.89
N THR A 518 -3.89 19.23 5.72
CA THR A 518 -2.78 20.19 5.64
C THR A 518 -2.60 20.84 4.27
N ALA A 519 -3.29 20.38 3.22
CA ALA A 519 -3.05 20.79 1.84
C ALA A 519 -4.01 21.89 1.33
N GLY A 520 -4.61 22.69 2.24
CA GLY A 520 -5.42 23.85 1.84
C GLY A 520 -6.61 23.54 0.92
N GLY A 521 -7.13 22.30 0.96
CA GLY A 521 -8.26 21.85 0.13
C GLY A 521 -7.87 21.30 -1.25
N VAL A 522 -6.57 21.21 -1.59
CA VAL A 522 -6.06 20.49 -2.76
C VAL A 522 -6.38 19.00 -2.64
N THR A 523 -6.76 18.38 -3.76
CA THR A 523 -7.01 16.94 -3.85
C THR A 523 -5.96 16.33 -4.79
N PHE A 524 -5.33 15.25 -4.35
CA PHE A 524 -4.42 14.46 -5.17
C PHE A 524 -5.17 13.25 -5.73
N LEU A 525 -5.04 13.02 -7.03
CA LEU A 525 -5.54 11.82 -7.69
C LEU A 525 -4.33 11.04 -8.19
N ASN A 526 -4.39 9.71 -8.13
CA ASN A 526 -3.43 8.87 -8.82
C ASN A 526 -4.12 8.21 -10.00
N LEU A 527 -3.58 8.44 -11.18
CA LEU A 527 -4.06 7.92 -12.45
C LEU A 527 -3.12 6.79 -12.88
N GLU A 528 -3.68 5.65 -13.25
CA GLU A 528 -2.96 4.47 -13.73
C GLU A 528 -3.37 4.17 -15.17
N ASP A 529 -2.40 3.95 -16.04
CA ASP A 529 -2.60 3.37 -17.37
C ASP A 529 -1.78 2.08 -17.52
N GLU A 530 -1.76 1.51 -18.72
CA GLU A 530 -1.03 0.27 -19.01
C GLU A 530 0.49 0.39 -18.84
N THR A 531 1.01 1.62 -18.76
CA THR A 531 2.45 1.91 -18.72
C THR A 531 2.93 2.35 -17.34
N GLY A 532 2.03 2.75 -16.43
CA GLY A 532 2.40 3.11 -15.07
C GLY A 532 1.40 4.01 -14.35
N MET A 533 1.87 4.62 -13.26
CA MET A 533 1.07 5.52 -12.43
C MET A 533 1.58 6.96 -12.50
N LEU A 534 0.64 7.91 -12.47
CA LEU A 534 0.89 9.33 -12.50
C LEU A 534 0.16 10.03 -11.37
N ASN A 535 0.91 10.83 -10.61
CA ASN A 535 0.33 11.73 -9.64
C ASN A 535 -0.27 12.97 -10.31
N VAL A 536 -1.54 13.24 -10.01
CA VAL A 536 -2.30 14.39 -10.48
C VAL A 536 -2.69 15.29 -9.32
N VAL A 537 -2.30 16.57 -9.40
CA VAL A 537 -2.62 17.60 -8.41
C VAL A 537 -3.86 18.38 -8.87
N CYS A 538 -4.95 18.29 -8.13
CA CYS A 538 -6.20 19.01 -8.40
C CYS A 538 -6.42 20.14 -7.38
N GLY A 539 -6.36 21.38 -7.85
CA GLY A 539 -6.65 22.54 -7.02
C GLY A 539 -8.09 22.56 -6.48
N ALA A 540 -8.31 23.24 -5.35
CA ALA A 540 -9.62 23.28 -4.67
C ALA A 540 -10.73 23.86 -5.55
N GLY A 541 -10.42 24.80 -6.45
CA GLY A 541 -11.36 25.36 -7.42
C GLY A 541 -11.79 24.34 -8.48
N LEU A 542 -10.81 23.64 -9.09
CA LEU A 542 -11.06 22.61 -10.10
C LEU A 542 -11.90 21.46 -9.53
N TRP A 543 -11.52 20.98 -8.34
CA TRP A 543 -12.24 19.90 -7.65
C TRP A 543 -13.70 20.29 -7.39
N ARG A 544 -13.96 21.51 -6.93
CA ARG A 544 -15.35 21.99 -6.74
C ARG A 544 -16.12 22.04 -8.04
N ARG A 545 -15.51 22.52 -9.12
CA ARG A 545 -16.15 22.63 -10.44
C ARG A 545 -16.53 21.27 -11.04
N HIS A 546 -15.65 20.28 -10.92
CA HIS A 546 -15.83 18.95 -11.53
C HIS A 546 -16.20 17.86 -10.51
N ARG A 547 -16.70 18.23 -9.32
CA ARG A 547 -16.91 17.29 -8.20
C ARG A 547 -17.74 16.07 -8.58
N ALA A 548 -18.85 16.27 -9.30
CA ALA A 548 -19.74 15.17 -9.68
C ALA A 548 -19.00 14.13 -10.54
N LEU A 549 -18.31 14.57 -11.58
CA LEU A 549 -17.50 13.73 -12.46
C LEU A 549 -16.34 13.08 -11.69
N ALA A 550 -15.57 13.87 -10.96
CA ALA A 550 -14.38 13.42 -10.24
C ALA A 550 -14.67 12.42 -9.11
N THR A 551 -15.91 12.33 -8.61
CA THR A 551 -16.32 11.36 -7.58
C THR A 551 -17.05 10.14 -8.12
N ARG A 552 -17.65 10.23 -9.32
CA ARG A 552 -18.47 9.14 -9.88
C ARG A 552 -17.70 8.26 -10.84
N VAL A 553 -16.81 8.85 -11.65
CA VAL A 553 -16.13 8.15 -12.74
C VAL A 553 -14.73 7.75 -12.28
N ASN A 554 -14.32 6.51 -12.61
CA ASN A 554 -12.98 6.02 -12.32
C ASN A 554 -12.07 5.98 -13.54
N ALA A 555 -12.59 5.99 -14.76
CA ALA A 555 -11.78 6.26 -15.95
C ALA A 555 -11.87 7.76 -16.27
N MET A 556 -10.74 8.46 -16.32
CA MET A 556 -10.73 9.91 -16.53
C MET A 556 -9.74 10.33 -17.61
N VAL A 557 -10.07 11.42 -18.29
CA VAL A 557 -9.19 12.16 -19.19
C VAL A 557 -8.83 13.46 -18.49
N ILE A 558 -7.53 13.69 -18.27
CA ILE A 558 -7.04 14.80 -17.47
C ILE A 558 -6.07 15.62 -18.32
N ARG A 559 -6.37 16.91 -18.45
CA ARG A 559 -5.46 17.90 -19.01
C ARG A 559 -4.81 18.68 -17.86
N GLY A 560 -3.53 18.95 -17.99
CA GLY A 560 -2.80 19.71 -16.98
C GLY A 560 -1.40 20.13 -17.42
N LEU A 561 -0.73 20.86 -16.54
CA LEU A 561 0.66 21.27 -16.69
C LEU A 561 1.58 20.14 -16.19
N LEU A 562 2.52 19.71 -17.03
CA LEU A 562 3.49 18.68 -16.68
C LEU A 562 4.62 19.26 -15.80
N GLU A 563 4.79 18.74 -14.60
CA GLU A 563 5.88 19.11 -13.69
C GLU A 563 6.82 17.93 -13.50
N ARG A 564 8.08 18.07 -13.93
CA ARG A 564 9.15 17.11 -13.66
C ARG A 564 10.20 17.76 -12.79
N ARG A 565 10.43 17.21 -11.59
CA ARG A 565 11.43 17.73 -10.65
C ARG A 565 12.06 16.60 -9.86
N ASP A 566 13.39 16.56 -9.84
CA ASP A 566 14.18 15.61 -9.04
C ASP A 566 13.71 14.15 -9.19
N GLY A 567 13.44 13.70 -10.42
CA GLY A 567 13.00 12.33 -10.71
C GLY A 567 11.52 12.04 -10.48
N VAL A 568 10.71 13.04 -10.11
CA VAL A 568 9.26 12.88 -9.89
C VAL A 568 8.46 13.59 -10.98
N THR A 569 7.50 12.87 -11.55
CA THR A 569 6.55 13.40 -12.55
C THR A 569 5.20 13.65 -11.90
N ASN A 570 4.70 14.89 -11.98
CA ASN A 570 3.37 15.29 -11.55
C ASN A 570 2.62 15.98 -12.68
N LEU A 571 1.29 15.91 -12.65
CA LEU A 571 0.41 16.67 -13.53
C LEU A 571 -0.46 17.62 -12.71
N VAL A 572 -0.27 18.93 -12.85
CA VAL A 572 -1.14 19.93 -12.23
C VAL A 572 -2.36 20.11 -13.11
N ALA A 573 -3.49 19.52 -12.70
CA ALA A 573 -4.70 19.45 -13.50
C ALA A 573 -5.32 20.84 -13.71
N ASP A 574 -5.78 21.09 -14.94
CA ASP A 574 -6.54 22.28 -15.33
C ASP A 574 -7.97 21.94 -15.80
N ARG A 575 -8.19 20.71 -16.25
CA ARG A 575 -9.49 20.20 -16.71
C ARG A 575 -9.61 18.71 -16.45
N LEU A 576 -10.76 18.31 -15.93
CA LEU A 576 -11.16 16.92 -15.78
C LEU A 576 -12.29 16.62 -16.77
N GLY A 577 -12.14 15.56 -17.53
CA GLY A 577 -13.15 15.01 -18.45
C GLY A 577 -13.36 13.53 -18.19
N GLY A 578 -14.53 13.05 -18.62
CA GLY A 578 -14.82 11.63 -18.64
C GLY A 578 -14.22 10.98 -19.89
N ILE A 579 -14.10 9.66 -19.89
CA ILE A 579 -13.70 8.96 -21.12
C ILE A 579 -14.85 8.96 -22.14
N GLU A 580 -16.09 9.05 -21.66
CA GLU A 580 -17.32 9.29 -22.42
C GLU A 580 -17.24 10.52 -23.32
N ASP A 581 -16.51 11.56 -22.91
CA ASP A 581 -16.35 12.80 -23.67
C ASP A 581 -15.55 12.59 -24.97
N LEU A 582 -14.74 11.53 -25.02
CA LEU A 582 -13.95 11.14 -26.20
C LEU A 582 -14.63 10.04 -27.01
N HIS A 583 -15.35 9.14 -26.33
CA HIS A 583 -16.07 8.04 -26.97
C HIS A 583 -17.26 7.58 -26.10
N PRO A 584 -18.51 7.84 -26.50
CA PRO A 584 -19.69 7.46 -25.73
C PRO A 584 -19.74 5.95 -25.40
N ASP A 585 -19.34 5.09 -26.34
CA ASP A 585 -19.38 3.63 -26.12
C ASP A 585 -18.22 3.10 -25.26
N ALA A 586 -17.12 3.86 -25.06
CA ALA A 586 -16.02 3.43 -24.19
C ALA A 586 -16.40 3.51 -22.71
N ALA A 587 -17.37 4.37 -22.38
CA ALA A 587 -17.91 4.50 -21.03
C ALA A 587 -18.75 3.29 -20.62
N SER A 588 -19.56 2.74 -21.53
CA SER A 588 -20.33 1.51 -21.29
C SER A 588 -19.45 0.34 -20.85
N ALA A 589 -18.21 0.28 -21.31
CA ALA A 589 -17.23 -0.72 -20.92
C ALA A 589 -16.67 -0.43 -19.50
N LEU A 590 -16.17 0.79 -19.27
CA LEU A 590 -15.40 1.15 -18.07
C LEU A 590 -16.24 1.59 -16.85
N GLU A 591 -17.51 1.96 -17.05
CA GLU A 591 -18.40 2.41 -15.98
C GLU A 591 -18.81 1.28 -15.01
N THR A 592 -18.47 0.03 -15.33
CA THR A 592 -18.73 -1.13 -14.48
C THR A 592 -17.70 -1.28 -13.35
N ARG A 593 -17.72 -0.31 -12.43
CA ARG A 593 -17.32 -0.42 -11.01
C ARG A 593 -15.90 -0.87 -10.67
N LEU A 594 -14.89 -0.35 -11.35
CA LEU A 594 -13.60 -0.08 -10.68
C LEU A 594 -13.89 0.73 -9.41
N ARG A 595 -13.29 0.42 -8.26
CA ARG A 595 -13.46 1.19 -7.01
C ARG A 595 -12.11 1.82 -6.66
N SER A 596 -12.07 3.14 -6.58
CA SER A 596 -10.91 3.82 -6.02
C SER A 596 -10.82 3.62 -4.51
N ARG A 597 -9.60 3.60 -3.98
CA ARG A 597 -9.37 3.63 -2.53
C ARG A 597 -9.24 5.08 -2.10
N ASP A 598 -10.31 5.66 -1.58
CA ASP A 598 -10.32 7.07 -1.21
C ASP A 598 -9.86 7.28 0.24
N PHE A 599 -8.91 8.18 0.43
CA PHE A 599 -8.34 8.53 1.73
C PHE A 599 -8.71 9.96 2.10
N ARG A 600 -9.24 10.15 3.31
CA ARG A 600 -9.56 11.47 3.85
C ARG A 600 -8.40 12.06 4.63
#